data_AF-A0A8H7WM02-F1
#
_entry.id   AF-A0A8H7WM02-F1
#
_cell.length_a   1.000
_cell.length_b   1.000
_cell.length_c   1.000
_cell.angle_alpha   90.00
_cell.angle_beta   90.00
_cell.angle_gamma   90.00
#
_symmetry.space_group_name_H-M   'P 1'
#
loop_
_entity.id
_entity.type
_entity.pdbx_description
1 polymer ?
#
loop_
_entity_poly.entity_id
_entity_poly.type
_entity_poly.pdbx_seq_one_letter_code
_entity_poly.pdbx_strand_id
1 'polypeptide(L)'
;MQRLEGGDEEVRRVMESVDGGEMRLVHFKFEPMILHVLTASLAQAQLVLSAALQAGFRESGALNLRPSSTEPATPMVGIRSMGLSLESVIGFESAGREVCMVPEWQLKNLVEVSNQRFVQNGKRIERFRGLLREMGEVREGRRGDGGGEWEDKEARRERKRAEGLKKAEEMRIGKEFRQDSDEVPGLTVLDQNP
;
A
#
# COMPACT_ATOMS: atom_id res chain seq x y z
N MET A 1 -4.94 15.17 37.30
CA MET A 1 -5.42 16.56 37.19
C MET A 1 -6.55 16.87 38.17
N GLN A 2 -6.40 17.93 38.96
CA GLN A 2 -7.41 18.41 39.92
C GLN A 2 -7.91 19.79 39.50
N ARG A 3 -9.22 20.03 39.64
CA ARG A 3 -9.77 21.39 39.55
C ARG A 3 -9.61 22.04 40.94
N LEU A 4 -9.17 23.29 40.97
CA LEU A 4 -9.12 24.06 42.21
C LEU A 4 -10.54 24.45 42.62
N GLU A 5 -10.83 24.42 43.92
CA GLU A 5 -12.16 24.67 44.48
C GLU A 5 -12.60 26.13 44.31
N GLY A 6 -11.65 27.07 44.32
CA GLY A 6 -11.88 28.50 44.04
C GLY A 6 -12.10 28.82 42.56
N GLY A 7 -12.27 27.81 41.71
CA GLY A 7 -12.65 27.98 40.32
C GLY A 7 -11.61 28.74 39.49
N ASP A 8 -12.08 29.51 38.52
CA ASP A 8 -11.22 30.11 37.49
C ASP A 8 -10.33 31.23 38.04
N GLU A 9 -10.76 31.93 39.10
CA GLU A 9 -9.96 32.97 39.76
C GLU A 9 -8.75 32.40 40.50
N GLU A 10 -8.93 31.27 41.20
CA GLU A 10 -7.83 30.59 41.88
C GLU A 10 -6.84 29.99 40.88
N VAL A 11 -7.34 29.38 39.80
CA VAL A 11 -6.51 28.88 38.69
C VAL A 11 -5.67 30.01 38.10
N ARG A 12 -6.27 31.18 37.83
CA ARG A 12 -5.54 32.34 37.28
C ARG A 12 -4.46 32.82 38.24
N ARG A 13 -4.79 32.91 39.54
CA ARG A 13 -3.84 33.33 40.58
C ARG A 13 -2.65 32.38 40.69
N VAL A 14 -2.91 31.07 40.69
CA VAL A 14 -1.83 30.07 40.72
C VAL A 14 -0.98 30.18 39.47
N MET A 15 -1.59 30.33 38.29
CA MET A 15 -0.88 30.49 37.02
C MET A 15 0.02 31.73 37.00
N GLU A 16 -0.46 32.87 37.51
CA GLU A 16 0.31 34.12 37.63
C GLU A 16 1.41 34.05 38.70
N SER A 17 1.28 33.16 39.68
CA SER A 17 2.31 32.95 40.71
C SER A 17 3.48 32.06 40.26
N VAL A 18 3.34 31.38 39.11
CA VAL A 18 4.44 30.65 38.47
C VAL A 18 5.32 31.66 37.74
N ASP A 19 6.18 32.34 38.50
CA ASP A 19 7.02 33.42 37.99
C ASP A 19 8.29 32.87 37.29
N GLY A 20 8.52 33.24 36.03
CA GLY A 20 9.81 33.14 35.32
C GLY A 20 10.39 31.74 35.00
N GLY A 21 9.77 30.64 35.41
CA GLY A 21 10.18 29.27 35.06
C GLY A 21 9.41 28.68 33.87
N GLU A 22 9.99 27.68 33.18
CA GLU A 22 9.28 26.89 32.17
C GLU A 22 8.08 26.17 32.82
N MET A 23 6.89 26.78 32.74
CA MET A 23 5.65 26.15 33.22
C MET A 23 5.32 24.94 32.34
N ARG A 24 5.29 23.75 32.94
CA ARG A 24 4.93 22.53 32.21
C ARG A 24 3.43 22.51 31.94
N LEU A 25 3.05 22.61 30.68
CA LEU A 25 1.67 22.55 30.24
C LEU A 25 1.18 21.10 30.12
N VAL A 26 -0.11 20.89 30.39
CA VAL A 26 -0.80 19.63 30.16
C VAL A 26 -1.70 19.76 28.93
N HIS A 27 -1.48 18.90 27.95
CA HIS A 27 -2.16 18.94 26.66
C HIS A 27 -3.11 17.75 26.52
N PHE A 28 -4.32 18.03 26.05
CA PHE A 28 -5.21 17.04 25.47
C PHE A 28 -4.87 16.89 23.99
N LYS A 29 -4.61 15.65 23.56
CA LYS A 29 -4.09 15.39 22.21
C LYS A 29 -4.73 14.17 21.58
N PHE A 30 -5.18 14.33 20.34
CA PHE A 30 -5.54 13.24 19.43
C PHE A 30 -4.70 13.37 18.16
N GLU A 31 -4.02 12.29 17.80
CA GLU A 31 -3.27 12.17 16.56
C GLU A 31 -3.86 11.01 15.73
N PRO A 32 -4.10 11.21 14.42
CA PRO A 32 -4.53 10.15 13.52
C PRO A 32 -3.38 9.18 13.22
N MET A 33 -3.68 8.14 12.44
CA MET A 33 -2.67 7.14 12.10
C MET A 33 -1.52 7.75 11.29
N ILE A 34 -0.30 7.37 11.68
CA ILE A 34 0.93 7.55 10.89
C ILE A 34 1.48 6.16 10.59
N LEU A 35 1.75 5.87 9.32
CA LEU A 35 2.26 4.58 8.87
C LEU A 35 3.41 4.80 7.88
N HIS A 36 4.55 4.17 8.12
CA HIS A 36 5.65 4.11 7.17
C HIS A 36 5.66 2.74 6.48
N VAL A 37 5.68 2.73 5.15
CA VAL A 37 5.72 1.51 4.33
C VAL A 37 6.99 1.54 3.50
N LEU A 38 7.90 0.58 3.75
CA LEU A 38 9.02 0.34 2.85
C LEU A 38 8.52 -0.41 1.62
N THR A 39 8.81 0.11 0.43
CA THR A 39 8.32 -0.47 -0.82
C THR A 39 9.44 -1.11 -1.62
N ALA A 40 9.13 -2.23 -2.30
CA ALA A 40 10.10 -3.01 -3.05
C ALA A 40 10.61 -2.31 -4.33
N SER A 41 9.91 -1.27 -4.80
CA SER A 41 10.33 -0.48 -5.97
C SER A 41 9.61 0.87 -6.03
N LEU A 42 10.12 1.77 -6.87
CA LEU A 42 9.47 3.06 -7.14
C LEU A 42 8.03 2.92 -7.66
N ALA A 43 7.77 1.90 -8.50
CA ALA A 43 6.42 1.65 -9.01
C ALA A 43 5.45 1.23 -7.88
N GLN A 44 5.92 0.48 -6.89
CA GLN A 44 5.11 0.15 -5.71
C GLN A 44 4.86 1.39 -4.84
N ALA A 45 5.89 2.22 -4.65
CA ALA A 45 5.77 3.48 -3.92
C ALA A 45 4.68 4.38 -4.48
N GLN A 46 4.62 4.51 -5.81
CA GLN A 46 3.61 5.31 -6.50
C GLN A 46 2.20 4.78 -6.25
N LEU A 47 1.98 3.46 -6.30
CA LEU A 47 0.68 2.87 -6.03
C LEU A 47 0.22 3.10 -4.60
N VAL A 48 1.09 2.83 -3.62
CA VAL A 48 0.79 3.06 -2.21
C VAL A 48 0.48 4.53 -1.96
N LEU A 49 1.26 5.45 -2.55
CA LEU A 49 1.04 6.88 -2.41
C LEU A 49 -0.29 7.32 -3.05
N SER A 50 -0.62 6.83 -4.25
CA SER A 50 -1.91 7.10 -4.89
C SER A 50 -3.10 6.59 -4.07
N ALA A 51 -3.01 5.36 -3.54
CA ALA A 51 -4.03 4.81 -2.65
C ALA A 51 -4.20 5.67 -1.37
N ALA A 52 -3.09 6.11 -0.77
CA ALA A 52 -3.12 6.96 0.42
C ALA A 52 -3.81 8.30 0.15
N LEU A 53 -3.47 8.97 -0.96
CA LEU A 53 -4.09 10.23 -1.36
C LEU A 53 -5.60 10.08 -1.62
N GLN A 54 -6.01 9.03 -2.33
CA GLN A 54 -7.42 8.73 -2.59
C GLN A 54 -8.20 8.40 -1.32
N ALA A 55 -7.58 7.71 -0.35
CA ALA A 55 -8.19 7.41 0.94
C ALA A 55 -8.37 8.64 1.86
N GLY A 56 -7.65 9.73 1.57
CA GLY A 56 -7.73 11.01 2.28
C GLY A 56 -6.50 11.36 3.13
N PHE A 57 -5.37 10.65 2.96
CA PHE A 57 -4.09 10.95 3.61
C PHE A 57 -3.28 11.94 2.75
N ARG A 58 -3.73 13.20 2.70
CA ARG A 58 -3.21 14.23 1.76
C ARG A 58 -1.76 14.64 2.00
N GLU A 59 -1.27 14.44 3.21
CA GLU A 59 0.07 14.82 3.63
C GLU A 59 1.08 13.67 3.43
N SER A 60 0.68 12.59 2.76
CA SER A 60 1.55 11.46 2.46
C SER A 60 2.67 11.83 1.48
N GLY A 61 3.81 11.18 1.61
CA GLY A 61 4.99 11.42 0.76
C GLY A 61 5.95 10.24 0.74
N ALA A 62 6.97 10.30 -0.13
CA ALA A 62 7.96 9.24 -0.28
C ALA A 62 9.39 9.77 -0.10
N LEU A 63 10.24 8.97 0.55
CA LEU A 63 11.66 9.19 0.77
C LEU A 63 12.48 8.09 0.06
N ASN A 64 13.79 8.28 -0.10
CA ASN A 64 14.70 7.31 -0.72
C ASN A 64 14.35 6.97 -2.18
N LEU A 65 14.10 8.01 -3.00
CA LEU A 65 13.72 7.86 -4.42
C LEU A 65 14.90 7.54 -5.34
N ARG A 66 16.13 7.77 -4.88
CA ARG A 66 17.35 7.53 -5.67
C ARG A 66 17.89 6.13 -5.35
N PRO A 67 18.35 5.39 -6.36
CA PRO A 67 19.01 4.11 -6.13
C PRO A 67 20.32 4.32 -5.36
N SER A 68 20.71 3.32 -4.58
CA SER A 68 22.08 3.21 -4.08
C SER A 68 22.98 2.73 -5.22
N SER A 69 24.30 2.92 -5.12
CA SER A 69 25.26 2.64 -6.20
C SER A 69 25.17 1.23 -6.81
N THR A 70 24.61 0.26 -6.09
CA THR A 70 24.49 -1.13 -6.52
C THR A 70 23.07 -1.71 -6.43
N GLU A 71 22.10 -0.98 -5.89
CA GLU A 71 20.75 -1.52 -5.62
C GLU A 71 19.63 -0.60 -6.14
N PRO A 72 18.53 -1.17 -6.67
CA PRO A 72 17.38 -0.37 -7.10
C PRO A 72 16.79 0.40 -5.92
N ALA A 73 16.21 1.57 -6.21
CA ALA A 73 15.56 2.38 -5.18
C ALA A 73 14.40 1.60 -4.51
N THR A 74 14.40 1.55 -3.18
CA THR A 74 13.32 1.02 -2.34
C THR A 74 12.73 2.16 -1.50
N PRO A 75 11.82 2.97 -2.07
CA PRO A 75 11.32 4.15 -1.37
C PRO A 75 10.55 3.80 -0.10
N MET A 76 10.65 4.68 0.89
CA MET A 76 9.81 4.63 2.09
C MET A 76 8.65 5.61 1.92
N VAL A 77 7.42 5.11 1.92
CA VAL A 77 6.21 5.94 1.83
C VAL A 77 5.68 6.21 3.24
N GLY A 78 5.63 7.48 3.62
CA GLY A 78 4.97 7.93 4.84
C GLY A 78 3.52 8.28 4.54
N ILE A 79 2.60 7.60 5.21
CA ILE A 79 1.15 7.78 5.12
C ILE A 79 0.70 8.51 6.38
N ARG A 80 0.17 9.72 6.19
CA ARG A 80 -0.22 10.59 7.30
C ARG A 80 -1.33 11.55 6.89
N SER A 81 -2.06 12.06 7.87
CA SER A 81 -2.87 13.24 7.65
C SER A 81 -2.88 14.19 8.84
N MET A 82 -2.71 15.48 8.60
CA MET A 82 -2.76 16.50 9.65
C MET A 82 -4.19 17.04 9.85
N GLY A 83 -5.06 16.87 8.87
CA GLY A 83 -6.44 17.38 8.92
C GLY A 83 -7.36 16.75 9.99
N LEU A 84 -6.89 15.78 10.77
CA LEU A 84 -7.64 15.19 11.89
C LEU A 84 -6.99 15.41 13.26
N SER A 85 -5.75 15.89 13.35
CA SER A 85 -5.08 16.09 14.64
C SER A 85 -5.77 17.17 15.46
N LEU A 86 -5.99 16.92 16.76
CA LEU A 86 -6.54 17.87 17.71
C LEU A 86 -5.56 18.02 18.87
N GLU A 87 -5.24 19.26 19.22
CA GLU A 87 -4.40 19.57 20.38
C GLU A 87 -4.97 20.79 21.10
N SER A 88 -5.05 20.71 22.43
CA SER A 88 -5.52 21.81 23.27
C SER A 88 -4.85 21.74 24.63
N VAL A 89 -4.41 22.89 25.15
CA VAL A 89 -3.91 22.98 26.53
C VAL A 89 -5.10 22.91 27.47
N ILE A 90 -5.07 21.99 28.43
CA ILE A 90 -6.15 21.75 29.40
C ILE A 90 -5.74 22.06 30.84
N GLY A 91 -4.45 22.31 31.07
CA GLY A 91 -3.94 22.57 32.40
C GLY A 91 -2.44 22.81 32.41
N PHE A 92 -1.89 22.85 33.60
CA PHE A 92 -0.48 23.04 33.84
C PHE A 92 -0.05 22.34 35.13
N GLU A 93 1.25 22.14 35.28
CA GLU A 93 1.84 21.65 36.52
C GLU A 93 2.26 22.84 37.39
N SER A 94 1.90 22.79 38.68
CA SER A 94 2.36 23.73 39.69
C SER A 94 2.71 22.98 40.96
N ALA A 95 3.95 23.16 41.44
CA ALA A 95 4.48 22.51 42.64
C ALA A 95 4.24 20.98 42.68
N GLY A 96 4.46 20.27 41.56
CA GLY A 96 4.25 18.82 41.46
C GLY A 96 2.79 18.39 41.31
N ARG A 97 1.84 19.31 41.16
CA ARG A 97 0.41 19.01 40.97
C ARG A 97 -0.08 19.48 39.61
N GLU A 98 -0.81 18.61 38.92
CA GLU A 98 -1.50 18.97 37.67
C GLU A 98 -2.82 19.70 37.97
N VAL A 99 -2.88 20.97 37.61
CA VAL A 99 -4.04 21.84 37.75
C VAL A 99 -4.82 21.89 36.43
N CYS A 100 -6.11 21.56 36.48
CA CYS A 100 -7.00 21.70 35.33
C CYS A 100 -7.45 23.16 35.20
N MET A 101 -7.23 23.78 34.05
CA MET A 101 -7.64 25.17 33.80
C MET A 101 -8.91 25.29 32.95
N VAL A 102 -9.41 24.19 32.40
CA VAL A 102 -10.61 24.20 31.55
C VAL A 102 -11.85 23.69 32.31
N PRO A 103 -13.06 24.21 32.01
CA PRO A 103 -14.32 23.70 32.55
C PRO A 103 -14.65 22.29 32.06
N GLU A 104 -15.43 21.54 32.85
CA GLU A 104 -15.78 20.14 32.54
C GLU A 104 -16.52 20.00 31.20
N TRP A 105 -17.41 20.94 30.86
CA TRP A 105 -18.12 20.94 29.59
C TRP A 105 -17.15 21.06 28.39
N GLN A 106 -16.03 21.78 28.55
CA GLN A 106 -15.04 21.91 27.49
C GLN A 106 -14.25 20.61 27.33
N LEU A 107 -13.91 19.92 28.42
CA LEU A 107 -13.28 18.59 28.35
C LEU A 107 -14.20 17.59 27.66
N LYS A 108 -15.50 17.58 27.98
CA LYS A 108 -16.49 16.73 27.30
C LYS A 108 -16.52 17.01 25.80
N ASN A 109 -16.55 18.28 25.39
CA ASN A 109 -16.51 18.66 23.98
C ASN A 109 -15.21 18.22 23.29
N LEU A 110 -14.05 18.37 23.94
CA LEU A 110 -12.76 17.90 23.41
C LEU A 110 -12.76 16.39 23.17
N VAL A 111 -13.28 15.62 24.13
CA VAL A 111 -13.42 14.16 24.02
C VAL A 111 -14.36 13.78 22.87
N GLU A 112 -15.51 14.44 22.77
CA GLU A 112 -16.49 14.18 21.72
C GLU A 112 -15.91 14.44 20.33
N VAL A 113 -15.29 15.60 20.12
CA VAL A 113 -14.65 15.94 18.84
C VAL A 113 -13.53 14.95 18.52
N SER A 114 -12.69 14.59 19.50
CA SER A 114 -11.66 13.56 19.31
C SER A 114 -12.23 12.22 18.87
N ASN A 115 -13.32 11.76 19.50
CA ASN A 115 -13.98 10.50 19.13
C ASN A 115 -14.55 10.55 17.70
N GLN A 116 -15.15 11.67 17.30
CA GLN A 116 -15.61 11.86 15.93
C GLN A 116 -14.45 11.77 14.94
N ARG A 117 -13.32 12.43 15.24
CA ARG A 117 -12.11 12.38 14.39
C ARG A 117 -11.48 10.99 14.39
N PHE A 118 -11.53 10.25 15.49
CA PHE A 118 -11.09 8.86 15.60
C PHE A 118 -11.88 7.96 14.63
N VAL A 119 -13.22 8.10 14.61
CA VAL A 119 -14.09 7.37 13.66
C VAL A 119 -13.77 7.73 12.22
N GLN A 120 -13.56 9.01 11.91
CA GLN A 120 -13.19 9.44 10.55
C GLN A 120 -11.80 8.91 10.13
N ASN A 121 -10.84 8.88 11.05
CA ASN A 121 -9.54 8.25 10.81
C ASN A 121 -9.71 6.77 10.49
N GLY A 122 -10.54 6.04 11.25
CA GLY A 122 -10.91 4.65 10.96
C GLY A 122 -11.47 4.45 9.55
N LYS A 123 -12.37 5.33 9.10
CA LYS A 123 -12.90 5.28 7.72
C LYS A 123 -11.82 5.51 6.66
N ARG A 124 -10.83 6.37 6.92
CA ARG A 124 -9.68 6.58 6.01
C ARG A 124 -8.79 5.34 5.95
N ILE A 125 -8.52 4.72 7.10
CA ILE A 125 -7.74 3.48 7.19
C ILE A 125 -8.42 2.37 6.38
N GLU A 126 -9.73 2.21 6.52
CA GLU A 126 -10.44 1.14 5.83
C GLU A 126 -10.50 1.36 4.32
N ARG A 127 -10.75 2.59 3.85
CA ARG A 127 -10.65 2.91 2.42
C ARG A 127 -9.25 2.65 1.88
N PHE A 128 -8.21 3.02 2.62
CA PHE A 128 -6.83 2.78 2.22
C PHE A 128 -6.54 1.27 2.11
N ARG A 129 -7.00 0.48 3.07
CA ARG A 129 -6.90 -0.99 3.00
C ARG A 129 -7.61 -1.56 1.78
N GLY A 130 -8.82 -1.11 1.47
CA GLY A 130 -9.56 -1.53 0.28
C GLY A 130 -8.80 -1.23 -1.01
N LEU A 131 -8.34 0.01 -1.17
CA LEU A 131 -7.56 0.43 -2.35
C LEU A 131 -6.26 -0.38 -2.53
N LEU A 132 -5.57 -0.70 -1.44
CA LEU A 132 -4.37 -1.54 -1.51
C LEU A 132 -4.67 -2.96 -1.99
N ARG A 133 -5.80 -3.54 -1.58
CA ARG A 133 -6.22 -4.89 -2.02
C ARG A 133 -6.58 -4.89 -3.51
N GLU A 134 -7.38 -3.92 -3.94
CA GLU A 134 -7.75 -3.77 -5.36
C GLU A 134 -6.51 -3.64 -6.27
N MET A 135 -5.50 -2.87 -5.84
CA MET A 135 -4.25 -2.70 -6.59
C MET A 135 -3.37 -3.97 -6.62
N GLY A 136 -3.49 -4.83 -5.60
CA GLY A 136 -2.84 -6.15 -5.57
C GLY A 136 -3.51 -7.13 -6.54
N GLU A 137 -4.84 -7.17 -6.53
CA GLU A 137 -5.65 -8.07 -7.36
C GLU A 137 -5.57 -7.74 -8.85
N VAL A 138 -5.50 -6.45 -9.22
CA VAL A 138 -5.30 -6.02 -10.62
C VAL A 138 -3.98 -6.55 -11.21
N ARG A 139 -2.99 -6.89 -10.37
CA ARG A 139 -1.73 -7.51 -10.80
C ARG A 139 -1.77 -9.04 -10.80
N GLU A 140 -2.48 -9.66 -9.87
CA GLU A 140 -2.69 -11.11 -9.88
C GLU A 140 -3.62 -11.55 -11.03
N GLY A 141 -4.43 -10.63 -11.56
CA GLY A 141 -5.31 -10.87 -12.69
C GLY A 141 -4.65 -11.05 -14.06
N ARG A 142 -3.33 -10.84 -14.27
CA ARG A 142 -2.65 -11.08 -15.57
C ARG A 142 -1.14 -10.86 -15.45
N ARG A 143 -0.37 -11.95 -15.44
CA ARG A 143 0.82 -12.19 -16.31
C ARG A 143 1.53 -13.46 -15.87
N GLY A 144 1.41 -14.51 -16.66
CA GLY A 144 2.35 -15.63 -16.61
C GLY A 144 3.75 -15.16 -17.00
N ASP A 145 4.77 -15.86 -16.51
CA ASP A 145 6.16 -15.71 -16.95
C ASP A 145 6.25 -15.76 -18.49
N GLY A 146 6.51 -14.60 -19.11
CA GLY A 146 6.43 -14.38 -20.57
C GLY A 146 5.34 -13.41 -21.06
N GLY A 147 4.55 -12.80 -20.17
CA GLY A 147 3.61 -11.72 -20.55
C GLY A 147 2.21 -12.18 -21.03
N GLY A 148 1.91 -13.47 -21.02
CA GLY A 148 0.59 -14.01 -21.37
C GLY A 148 -0.41 -14.05 -20.19
N GLU A 149 -1.70 -14.29 -20.48
CA GLU A 149 -2.71 -14.53 -19.44
C GLU A 149 -2.30 -15.70 -18.53
N TRP A 150 -2.59 -15.57 -17.24
CA TRP A 150 -2.24 -16.58 -16.25
C TRP A 150 -3.13 -17.81 -16.44
N GLU A 151 -2.49 -18.97 -16.57
CA GLU A 151 -3.15 -20.27 -16.71
C GLU A 151 -2.63 -21.20 -15.60
N ASP A 152 -3.49 -22.10 -15.13
CA ASP A 152 -3.11 -23.10 -14.15
C ASP A 152 -1.97 -23.99 -14.69
N LYS A 153 -1.10 -24.50 -13.81
CA LYS A 153 0.05 -25.34 -14.15
C LYS A 153 -0.38 -26.61 -14.90
N GLU A 154 -1.55 -27.15 -14.58
CA GLU A 154 -2.13 -28.29 -15.29
C GLU A 154 -2.62 -27.90 -16.69
N ALA A 155 -3.34 -26.78 -16.81
CA ALA A 155 -3.78 -26.22 -18.09
C ALA A 155 -2.60 -25.90 -19.02
N ARG A 156 -1.49 -25.36 -18.48
CA ARG A 156 -0.24 -25.12 -19.21
C ARG A 156 0.37 -26.39 -19.76
N ARG A 157 0.35 -27.47 -18.97
CA ARG A 157 0.91 -28.77 -19.34
C ARG A 157 0.05 -29.45 -20.40
N GLU A 158 -1.26 -29.33 -20.31
CA GLU A 158 -2.20 -29.86 -21.30
C GLU A 158 -2.10 -29.12 -22.63
N ARG A 159 -2.06 -27.79 -22.62
CA ARG A 159 -1.87 -27.01 -23.86
C ARG A 159 -0.55 -27.37 -24.55
N LYS A 160 0.56 -27.40 -23.81
CA LYS A 160 1.87 -27.78 -24.36
C LYS A 160 1.88 -29.22 -24.89
N ARG A 161 1.16 -30.14 -24.25
CA ARG A 161 0.98 -31.51 -24.77
C ARG A 161 0.18 -31.52 -26.07
N ALA A 162 -0.92 -30.79 -26.14
CA ALA A 162 -1.77 -30.73 -27.33
C ALA A 162 -1.06 -30.04 -28.52
N GLU A 163 -0.36 -28.93 -28.29
CA GLU A 163 0.46 -28.26 -29.30
C GLU A 163 1.63 -29.14 -29.76
N GLY A 164 2.29 -29.83 -28.82
CA GLY A 164 3.34 -30.79 -29.14
C GLY A 164 2.85 -31.96 -29.98
N LEU A 165 1.66 -32.48 -29.68
CA LEU A 165 1.05 -33.58 -30.42
C LEU A 165 0.65 -33.16 -31.84
N LYS A 166 0.06 -31.95 -32.00
CA LYS A 166 -0.27 -31.39 -33.32
C LYS A 166 0.98 -31.16 -34.18
N LYS A 167 2.04 -30.61 -33.60
CA LYS A 167 3.30 -30.39 -34.30
C LYS A 167 3.99 -31.70 -34.69
N ALA A 168 3.84 -32.75 -33.88
CA ALA A 168 4.31 -34.10 -34.20
C ALA A 168 3.51 -34.72 -35.35
N GLU A 169 2.18 -34.58 -35.35
CA GLU A 169 1.30 -35.03 -36.43
C GLU A 169 1.64 -34.34 -37.76
N GLU A 170 1.78 -33.02 -37.75
CA GLU A 170 2.16 -32.23 -38.94
C GLU A 170 3.54 -32.64 -39.50
N MET A 171 4.52 -32.90 -38.63
CA MET A 171 5.82 -33.40 -39.06
C MET A 171 5.77 -34.84 -39.58
N ARG A 172 4.86 -35.68 -39.10
CA ARG A 172 4.67 -37.04 -39.59
C ARG A 172 4.04 -37.04 -40.97
N ILE A 173 2.95 -36.29 -41.16
CA ILE A 173 2.30 -36.11 -42.46
C ILE A 173 3.28 -35.52 -43.47
N GLY A 174 4.08 -34.53 -43.08
CA GLY A 174 5.12 -33.95 -43.94
C GLY A 174 6.27 -34.91 -44.29
N LYS A 175 6.52 -35.95 -43.47
CA LYS A 175 7.49 -37.02 -43.79
C LYS A 175 6.89 -38.07 -44.72
N GLU A 176 5.64 -38.47 -44.51
CA GLU A 176 4.92 -39.40 -45.38
C GLU A 176 4.77 -38.83 -46.80
N PHE A 177 4.42 -37.54 -46.93
CA PHE A 177 4.37 -36.84 -48.23
C PHE A 177 5.73 -36.75 -48.96
N ARG A 178 6.86 -36.79 -48.24
CA ARG A 178 8.20 -36.82 -48.84
C ARG A 178 8.65 -38.22 -49.23
N GLN A 179 8.11 -39.25 -48.58
CA GLN A 179 8.50 -40.63 -48.82
C GLN A 179 7.76 -41.20 -50.05
N ASP A 180 6.51 -40.81 -50.27
CA ASP A 180 5.74 -41.17 -51.48
C ASP A 180 6.25 -40.49 -52.76
N SER A 181 6.99 -39.38 -52.67
CA SER A 181 7.58 -38.73 -53.85
C SER A 181 8.86 -39.40 -54.37
N ASP A 182 9.48 -40.29 -53.58
CA ASP A 182 10.75 -40.94 -53.91
C ASP A 182 10.59 -42.39 -54.45
N GLU A 183 9.38 -42.97 -54.43
CA GLU A 183 9.09 -44.28 -55.05
C GLU A 183 8.51 -44.13 -56.47
N VAL A 184 9.39 -43.95 -57.46
CA VAL A 184 9.07 -44.23 -58.87
C VAL A 184 9.71 -45.58 -59.26
N PRO A 185 8.93 -46.65 -59.52
CA PRO A 185 9.49 -47.92 -59.96
C PRO A 185 10.05 -47.82 -61.39
N GLY A 186 11.31 -48.21 -61.57
CA GLY A 186 12.01 -48.19 -62.84
C GLY A 186 11.40 -49.10 -63.91
N LEU A 187 11.22 -48.56 -65.12
CA LEU A 187 10.98 -49.37 -66.32
C LEU A 187 12.32 -49.82 -66.91
N THR A 188 12.39 -51.13 -67.13
CA THR A 188 13.50 -51.90 -67.70
C THR A 188 13.84 -51.51 -69.14
N VAL A 189 15.15 -51.41 -69.38
CA VAL A 189 15.83 -51.33 -70.67
C VAL A 189 15.56 -52.60 -71.50
N LEU A 190 15.19 -52.46 -72.77
CA LEU A 190 15.49 -53.47 -73.78
C LEU A 190 16.19 -52.81 -74.96
N ASP A 191 17.46 -53.20 -75.05
CA ASP A 191 18.45 -53.00 -76.09
C ASP A 191 18.04 -53.72 -77.39
N GLN A 192 18.07 -53.03 -78.53
CA GLN A 192 18.28 -53.65 -79.85
C GLN A 192 18.97 -52.66 -80.79
N ASN A 193 20.27 -52.91 -81.02
CA ASN A 193 21.04 -52.43 -82.16
C ASN A 193 21.02 -53.53 -83.26
N PRO A 194 21.16 -53.17 -84.54
CA PRO A 194 22.49 -53.24 -85.15
C PRO A 194 22.93 -51.97 -85.89
#